data_AF-A0A355GDI4-F1
#
_entry.id   AF-A0A355GDI4-F1
#
_cell.length_a   1.000
_cell.length_b   1.000
_cell.length_c   1.000
_cell.angle_alpha   90.00
_cell.angle_beta   90.00
_cell.angle_gamma   90.00
#
_symmetry.space_group_name_H-M   'P 1'
#
loop_
_entity.id
_entity.type
_entity.pdbx_description
1 polymer ?
#
loop_
_entity_poly.entity_id
_entity_poly.type
_entity_poly.pdbx_seq_one_letter_code
_entity_poly.pdbx_strand_id
1 'polypeptide(L)'
;MAEAATTVLNSRVPEGPMAEKWDRCKKEMKLVNPANKRKKKIIVVGTGLAGASAAASLAELGYQVQSFCFQDSPRRAHSIAAQGGINAAKNYPNDGDSVWRLFYDTVKGGDFRSREANVHRLAQVSNNIINQCAA
;
A
#
# COMPACT_ATOMS: atom_id res chain seq x y z
N MET A 1 -39.62 18.11 4.31
CA MET A 1 -38.15 18.26 4.47
C MET A 1 -37.61 16.85 4.69
N ALA A 2 -36.84 16.31 3.74
CA ALA A 2 -36.32 14.96 3.82
C ALA A 2 -35.07 14.94 4.70
N GLU A 3 -35.10 14.12 5.75
CA GLU A 3 -34.02 13.88 6.68
C GLU A 3 -32.87 13.17 5.94
N ALA A 4 -31.75 13.87 5.75
CA ALA A 4 -30.57 13.30 5.12
C ALA A 4 -29.99 12.24 6.06
N ALA A 5 -30.15 10.96 5.72
CA ALA A 5 -29.53 9.87 6.45
C ALA A 5 -28.00 10.05 6.43
N THR A 6 -27.44 10.44 7.57
CA THR A 6 -26.00 10.60 7.79
C THR A 6 -25.36 9.21 7.73
N THR A 7 -25.00 8.77 6.53
CA THR A 7 -24.24 7.53 6.36
C THR A 7 -22.85 7.73 6.95
N VAL A 8 -22.63 7.19 8.15
CA VAL A 8 -21.30 7.16 8.77
C VAL A 8 -20.38 6.34 7.88
N LEU A 9 -19.38 6.99 7.29
CA LEU A 9 -18.40 6.34 6.43
C LEU A 9 -17.50 5.43 7.26
N ASN A 10 -17.57 4.12 7.02
CA ASN A 10 -16.70 3.15 7.67
C ASN A 10 -15.33 3.11 6.98
N SER A 11 -14.29 3.58 7.67
CA SER A 11 -12.93 3.65 7.15
C SER A 11 -12.21 2.29 7.09
N ARG A 12 -12.71 1.27 7.81
CA ARG A 12 -12.09 -0.05 8.00
C ARG A 12 -10.62 0.00 8.44
N VAL A 13 -10.24 1.07 9.13
CA VAL A 13 -8.91 1.21 9.73
C VAL A 13 -8.82 0.23 10.92
N PRO A 14 -7.72 -0.53 11.08
CA PRO A 14 -7.60 -1.46 12.20
C PRO A 14 -7.68 -0.74 13.55
N GLU A 15 -8.12 -1.42 14.60
CA GLU A 15 -8.21 -0.85 15.94
C GLU A 15 -6.84 -0.78 16.64
N GLY A 16 -6.77 -0.13 17.80
CA GLY A 16 -5.58 -0.09 18.65
C GLY A 16 -4.68 1.14 18.46
N PRO A 17 -3.57 1.21 19.22
CA PRO A 17 -2.62 2.33 19.21
C PRO A 17 -2.03 2.57 17.82
N MET A 18 -1.80 3.83 17.46
CA MET A 18 -1.37 4.23 16.10
C MET A 18 -0.14 3.47 15.60
N ALA A 19 0.89 3.37 16.44
CA ALA A 19 2.17 2.75 16.08
C ALA A 19 2.07 1.24 15.84
N GLU A 20 1.16 0.56 16.54
CA GLU A 20 1.04 -0.91 16.53
C GLU A 20 -0.12 -1.42 15.68
N LYS A 21 -1.00 -0.52 15.26
CA LYS A 21 -2.28 -0.78 14.58
C LYS A 21 -2.18 -1.83 13.47
N TRP A 22 -1.21 -1.65 12.56
CA TRP A 22 -1.04 -2.54 11.42
C TRP A 22 -0.22 -3.79 11.71
N ASP A 23 0.68 -3.75 12.68
CA ASP A 23 1.41 -4.94 13.11
C ASP A 23 0.48 -5.92 13.82
N ARG A 24 -0.43 -5.40 14.65
CA ARG A 24 -1.50 -6.19 15.25
C ARG A 24 -2.44 -6.76 14.19
N CYS A 25 -2.91 -5.91 13.27
CA CYS A 25 -3.76 -6.35 12.16
C CYS A 25 -3.13 -7.49 11.35
N LYS A 26 -1.83 -7.39 11.04
CA LYS A 26 -1.10 -8.43 10.31
C LYS A 26 -0.98 -9.73 11.10
N LYS A 27 -0.76 -9.67 12.43
CA LYS A 27 -0.68 -10.84 13.31
C LYS A 27 -2.03 -11.57 13.43
N GLU A 28 -3.13 -10.82 13.46
CA GLU A 28 -4.49 -11.35 13.65
C GLU A 28 -5.16 -11.77 12.33
N MET A 29 -4.57 -11.43 11.18
CA MET A 29 -5.13 -11.77 9.88
C MET A 29 -5.21 -13.27 9.65
N LYS A 30 -6.39 -13.74 9.23
CA LYS A 30 -6.60 -15.14 8.84
C LYS A 30 -5.79 -15.45 7.57
N LEU A 31 -4.89 -16.43 7.68
CA LEU A 31 -4.09 -16.89 6.55
C LEU A 31 -4.91 -17.71 5.55
N VAL A 32 -4.55 -17.63 4.28
CA VAL A 32 -5.14 -18.45 3.22
C VAL A 32 -4.25 -19.68 2.99
N ASN A 33 -4.80 -20.87 3.20
CA ASN A 33 -4.13 -22.13 2.91
C ASN A 33 -3.64 -22.15 1.44
N PRO A 34 -2.38 -22.56 1.16
CA PRO A 34 -1.85 -22.72 -0.20
C PRO A 34 -2.77 -23.43 -1.19
N ALA A 35 -3.43 -24.52 -0.79
CA ALA A 35 -4.36 -25.27 -1.65
C ALA A 35 -5.58 -24.44 -2.07
N ASN A 36 -5.97 -23.45 -1.27
CA ASN A 36 -7.10 -22.57 -1.55
C ASN A 36 -6.70 -21.33 -2.36
N LYS A 37 -5.41 -21.00 -2.49
CA LYS A 37 -4.97 -19.83 -3.26
C LYS A 37 -5.30 -19.95 -4.74
N ARG A 38 -5.07 -21.12 -5.34
CA ARG A 38 -5.38 -21.41 -6.76
C ARG A 38 -6.87 -21.34 -7.10
N LYS A 39 -7.74 -21.49 -6.10
CA LYS A 39 -9.21 -21.39 -6.27
C LYS A 39 -9.70 -19.94 -6.32
N LYS A 40 -8.85 -18.98 -5.93
CA LYS A 40 -9.19 -17.55 -5.93
C LYS A 40 -8.62 -16.89 -7.18
N LYS A 41 -9.52 -16.27 -7.95
CA LYS A 41 -9.17 -15.42 -9.09
C LYS A 41 -9.12 -13.97 -8.63
N ILE A 42 -8.06 -13.27 -8.98
CA ILE A 42 -7.84 -11.87 -8.63
C ILE A 42 -7.75 -11.07 -9.92
N ILE A 43 -8.60 -10.05 -10.04
CA ILE A 43 -8.58 -9.12 -11.15
C ILE A 43 -7.84 -7.86 -10.69
N VAL A 44 -6.80 -7.48 -11.42
CA VAL A 44 -6.07 -6.24 -11.22
C VAL A 44 -6.34 -5.33 -12.41
N VAL A 45 -6.91 -4.16 -12.14
CA VAL A 45 -7.19 -3.14 -13.16
C VAL A 45 -6.17 -2.02 -13.03
N GLY A 46 -5.34 -1.86 -14.06
CA GLY A 46 -4.20 -0.95 -14.10
C GLY A 46 -2.87 -1.68 -13.99
N THR A 47 -1.93 -1.31 -14.86
CA THR A 47 -0.57 -1.92 -14.94
C THR A 47 0.55 -0.93 -14.61
N GLY A 48 0.23 0.18 -13.93
CA GLY A 48 1.26 1.05 -13.31
C GLY A 48 1.94 0.36 -12.14
N LEU A 49 2.86 1.06 -11.45
CA LEU A 49 3.67 0.47 -10.37
C LEU A 49 2.81 -0.30 -9.34
N ALA A 50 1.75 0.31 -8.81
CA ALA A 50 0.88 -0.34 -7.83
C ALA A 50 0.22 -1.64 -8.36
N GLY A 51 -0.31 -1.60 -9.58
CA GLY A 51 -1.01 -2.74 -10.18
C GLY A 51 -0.07 -3.86 -10.59
N ALA A 52 1.06 -3.51 -11.22
CA ALA A 52 2.09 -4.48 -11.60
C ALA A 52 2.70 -5.15 -10.36
N SER A 53 3.06 -4.39 -9.32
CA SER A 53 3.58 -4.95 -8.06
C SER A 53 2.56 -5.84 -7.36
N ALA A 54 1.29 -5.42 -7.27
CA ALA A 54 0.23 -6.25 -6.69
C ALA A 54 0.03 -7.56 -7.48
N ALA A 55 -0.02 -7.47 -8.81
CA ALA A 55 -0.19 -8.63 -9.67
C ALA A 55 0.98 -9.62 -9.51
N ALA A 56 2.22 -9.12 -9.52
CA ALA A 56 3.42 -9.95 -9.35
C ALA A 56 3.44 -10.64 -7.98
N SER A 57 3.26 -9.90 -6.88
CA SER A 57 3.29 -10.48 -5.54
C SER A 57 2.17 -11.50 -5.32
N LEU A 58 0.97 -11.27 -5.86
CA LEU A 58 -0.14 -12.21 -5.74
C LEU A 58 0.07 -13.45 -6.63
N ALA A 59 0.60 -13.28 -7.83
CA ALA A 59 0.94 -14.40 -8.70
C ALA A 59 2.03 -15.29 -8.08
N GLU A 60 3.08 -14.68 -7.51
CA GLU A 60 4.16 -15.39 -6.80
C GLU A 60 3.64 -16.21 -5.61
N LEU A 61 2.63 -15.70 -4.90
CA LEU A 61 1.97 -16.43 -3.82
C LEU A 61 1.12 -17.63 -4.29
N GLY A 62 0.89 -17.78 -5.61
CA GLY A 62 0.14 -18.89 -6.22
C GLY A 62 -1.35 -18.59 -6.50
N TYR A 63 -1.74 -17.31 -6.53
CA TYR A 63 -3.10 -16.90 -6.93
C TYR A 63 -3.24 -16.88 -8.46
N GLN A 64 -4.46 -17.09 -8.97
CA GLN A 64 -4.76 -16.85 -10.38
C GLN A 64 -5.03 -15.36 -10.60
N VAL A 65 -4.09 -14.65 -11.20
CA VAL A 65 -4.19 -13.20 -11.42
C VAL A 65 -4.47 -12.88 -12.88
N GLN A 66 -5.47 -12.05 -13.13
CA GLN A 66 -5.74 -11.45 -14.43
C GLN A 66 -5.46 -9.94 -14.34
N SER A 67 -4.54 -9.45 -15.15
CA SER A 67 -4.14 -8.05 -15.17
C SER A 67 -4.65 -7.37 -16.44
N PHE A 68 -5.32 -6.24 -16.28
CA PHE A 68 -5.92 -5.48 -17.37
C PHE A 68 -5.33 -4.07 -17.41
N CYS A 69 -4.98 -3.59 -18.59
CA CYS A 69 -4.64 -2.19 -18.83
C CYS A 69 -5.55 -1.62 -19.90
N PHE A 70 -5.83 -0.32 -19.78
CA PHE A 70 -6.54 0.43 -20.83
C PHE A 70 -5.58 0.91 -21.93
N GLN A 71 -4.30 1.08 -21.59
CA GLN A 71 -3.26 1.56 -22.49
C GLN A 71 -2.90 0.52 -23.56
N ASP A 72 -2.40 0.98 -24.71
CA ASP A 72 -1.89 0.12 -25.81
C ASP A 72 -0.82 -0.88 -25.34
N SER A 73 -0.08 -0.54 -24.30
CA SER A 73 0.91 -1.42 -23.68
C SER A 73 0.91 -1.24 -22.16
N PRO A 74 1.11 -2.33 -21.39
CA PRO A 74 1.27 -2.24 -19.94
C PRO A 74 2.37 -1.27 -19.48
N ARG A 75 3.40 -1.06 -20.31
CA ARG A 75 4.54 -0.16 -20.05
C ARG A 75 4.21 1.33 -20.21
N ARG A 76 3.03 1.67 -20.71
CA ARG A 76 2.61 3.06 -20.97
C ARG A 76 1.78 3.67 -19.84
N ALA A 77 1.70 3.00 -18.70
CA ALA A 77 1.14 3.61 -17.49
C ALA A 77 1.99 4.84 -17.07
N HIS A 78 1.34 5.87 -16.52
CA HIS A 78 2.01 7.15 -16.20
C HIS A 78 3.18 7.01 -15.23
N SER A 79 3.27 5.90 -14.48
CA SER A 79 4.42 5.60 -13.62
C SER A 79 5.77 5.65 -14.34
N ILE A 80 5.82 5.40 -15.66
CA ILE A 80 7.06 5.50 -16.46
C ILE A 80 7.62 6.93 -16.53
N ALA A 81 6.78 7.94 -16.30
CA ALA A 81 7.18 9.34 -16.36
C ALA A 81 7.74 9.87 -15.02
N ALA A 82 7.83 9.03 -13.97
CA ALA A 82 8.41 9.42 -12.70
C ALA A 82 9.93 9.67 -12.84
N GLN A 83 10.41 10.80 -12.29
CA GLN A 83 11.81 11.23 -12.47
C GLN A 83 12.59 11.39 -11.17
N GLY A 84 11.94 11.81 -10.07
CA GLY A 84 12.63 12.18 -8.83
C GLY A 84 13.20 10.98 -8.07
N GLY A 85 12.31 10.19 -7.45
CA GLY A 85 12.69 9.06 -6.62
C GLY A 85 11.55 8.61 -5.72
N ILE A 86 11.84 7.66 -4.83
CA ILE A 86 10.90 7.13 -3.84
C ILE A 86 11.47 7.43 -2.45
N ASN A 87 10.70 8.15 -1.63
CA ASN A 87 11.08 8.40 -0.23
C ASN A 87 10.86 7.16 0.62
N ALA A 88 11.81 6.87 1.51
CA ALA A 88 11.69 5.79 2.47
C ALA A 88 12.47 6.09 3.75
N ALA A 89 12.00 5.54 4.86
CA ALA A 89 12.60 5.61 6.20
C ALA A 89 13.95 4.84 6.29
N LYS A 90 14.85 5.04 5.33
CA LYS A 90 16.08 4.27 5.15
C LYS A 90 17.23 5.01 5.79
N ASN A 91 17.64 4.52 6.96
CA ASN A 91 18.74 5.09 7.73
C ASN A 91 20.09 4.77 7.06
N TYR A 92 20.47 5.57 6.07
CA TYR A 92 21.85 5.61 5.59
C TYR A 92 22.79 6.07 6.71
N PRO A 93 24.08 5.70 6.68
CA PRO A 93 25.01 6.03 7.75
C PRO A 93 24.93 7.51 8.15
N ASN A 94 24.52 7.75 9.40
CA ASN A 94 24.40 9.06 10.05
C ASN A 94 23.23 9.97 9.63
N ASP A 95 22.19 9.47 8.94
CA ASP A 95 21.04 10.32 8.57
C ASP A 95 19.95 10.40 9.67
N GLY A 96 19.95 9.42 10.59
CA GLY A 96 19.02 9.40 11.74
C GLY A 96 17.56 9.22 11.33
N ASP A 97 17.34 8.66 10.14
CA ASP A 97 16.00 8.48 9.59
C ASP A 97 15.22 7.37 10.30
N SER A 98 13.91 7.53 10.39
CA SER A 98 13.04 6.61 11.12
C SER A 98 11.62 6.62 10.55
N VAL A 99 10.88 5.54 10.85
CA VAL A 99 9.45 5.44 10.54
C VAL A 99 8.67 6.65 11.06
N TRP A 100 9.02 7.13 12.27
CA TRP A 100 8.36 8.27 12.88
C TRP A 100 8.60 9.57 12.11
N ARG A 101 9.82 9.84 11.64
CA ARG A 101 10.14 11.05 10.86
C ARG A 101 9.35 11.09 9.56
N LEU A 102 9.41 10.01 8.76
CA LEU A 102 8.66 9.92 7.52
C LEU A 102 7.15 10.01 7.74
N PHE A 103 6.63 9.39 8.81
CA PHE A 103 5.22 9.50 9.21
C PHE A 103 4.85 10.96 9.52
N TYR A 104 5.60 11.62 10.40
CA TYR A 104 5.33 12.98 10.84
C TYR A 104 5.37 13.97 9.68
N ASP A 105 6.40 13.91 8.83
CA ASP A 105 6.53 14.78 7.67
C ASP A 105 5.42 14.56 6.65
N THR A 106 4.94 13.32 6.48
CA THR A 106 3.83 13.01 5.59
C THR A 106 2.49 13.51 6.14
N VAL A 107 2.25 13.43 7.46
CA VAL A 107 1.04 14.00 8.08
C VAL A 107 1.05 15.53 7.98
N LYS A 108 2.18 16.15 8.32
CA LYS A 108 2.36 17.60 8.24
C LYS A 108 2.23 18.10 6.78
N GLY A 109 2.89 17.43 5.84
CA GLY A 109 2.83 17.77 4.41
C GLY A 109 1.44 17.55 3.80
N GLY A 110 0.65 16.64 4.37
CA GLY A 110 -0.76 16.44 4.02
C GLY A 110 -1.73 17.40 4.71
N ASP A 111 -1.23 18.49 5.32
CA ASP A 111 -2.01 19.49 6.05
C ASP A 111 -2.92 18.85 7.13
N PHE A 112 -2.44 17.78 7.77
CA PHE A 112 -3.18 17.01 8.78
C PHE A 112 -4.51 16.39 8.28
N ARG A 113 -4.74 16.36 6.96
CA ARG A 113 -5.95 15.75 6.34
C ARG A 113 -5.74 14.29 5.97
N SER A 114 -4.50 13.82 6.02
CA SER A 114 -4.16 12.43 5.74
C SER A 114 -4.67 11.49 6.83
N ARG A 115 -5.08 10.28 6.44
CA ARG A 115 -5.46 9.23 7.40
C ARG A 115 -4.20 8.68 8.07
N GLU A 116 -3.90 9.16 9.27
CA GLU A 116 -2.67 8.87 10.02
C GLU A 116 -2.36 7.36 10.10
N ALA A 117 -3.37 6.52 10.33
CA ALA A 117 -3.18 5.07 10.36
C ALA A 117 -2.55 4.53 9.07
N ASN A 118 -2.99 5.00 7.90
CA ASN A 118 -2.47 4.54 6.61
C ASN A 118 -1.10 5.17 6.33
N VAL A 119 -0.88 6.41 6.75
CA VAL A 119 0.41 7.08 6.63
C VAL A 119 1.48 6.37 7.47
N HIS A 120 1.13 5.95 8.70
CA HIS A 120 2.04 5.18 9.53
C HIS A 120 2.40 3.86 8.85
N ARG A 121 1.42 3.18 8.25
CA ARG A 121 1.69 1.95 7.48
C ARG A 121 2.61 2.19 6.30
N LEU A 122 2.40 3.27 5.55
CA LEU A 122 3.26 3.67 4.44
C LEU A 122 4.71 3.82 4.92
N ALA A 123 4.92 4.54 6.02
CA ALA A 123 6.25 4.73 6.59
C ALA A 123 6.88 3.41 7.09
N GLN A 124 6.08 2.52 7.71
CA GLN A 124 6.56 1.21 8.16
C GLN A 124 7.06 0.32 7.01
N VAL A 125 6.42 0.37 5.84
CA VAL A 125 6.74 -0.53 4.72
C VAL A 125 7.69 0.10 3.69
N SER A 126 7.99 1.39 3.79
CA SER A 126 8.73 2.14 2.77
C SER A 126 10.09 1.53 2.45
N ASN A 127 10.80 0.98 3.45
CA ASN A 127 12.11 0.36 3.23
C ASN A 127 12.01 -0.91 2.39
N ASN A 128 10.94 -1.68 2.55
CA ASN A 128 10.71 -2.86 1.72
C ASN A 128 10.45 -2.47 0.27
N ILE A 129 9.80 -1.32 0.02
CA ILE A 129 9.61 -0.81 -1.33
C ILE A 129 10.96 -0.61 -2.00
N ILE A 130 11.90 0.09 -1.35
CA ILE A 130 13.24 0.32 -1.92
C ILE A 130 14.00 -0.99 -2.14
N ASN A 131 13.89 -1.95 -1.21
CA ASN A 131 14.66 -3.20 -1.29
C ASN A 131 14.09 -4.21 -2.30
N GLN A 132 12.80 -4.13 -2.62
CA GLN A 132 12.11 -5.07 -3.52
C GLN A 132 11.80 -4.47 -4.90
N CYS A 133 11.95 -3.16 -5.07
CA CYS A 133 11.60 -2.47 -6.30
C CYS A 133 12.46 -2.97 -7.47
N ALA A 134 11.80 -3.51 -8.49
CA ALA A 134 12.33 -3.67 -9.84
C ALA A 134 11.53 -2.73 -10.75
N ALA A 135 11.93 -1.44 -10.77
CA ALA A 135 11.33 -0.40 -11.59
C ALA A 135 12.09 -0.23 -12.92
#